data_AF-A0A2V9FNT5-F1
#
_entry.id   AF-A0A2V9FNT5-F1
#
_cell.length_a   1.000
_cell.length_b   1.000
_cell.length_c   1.000
_cell.angle_alpha   90.00
_cell.angle_beta   90.00
_cell.angle_gamma   90.00
#
_symmetry.space_group_name_H-M   'P 1'
#
loop_
_entity.id
_entity.type
_entity.pdbx_description
1 polymer ?
#
loop_
_entity_poly.entity_id
_entity_poly.type
_entity_poly.pdbx_seq_one_letter_code
_entity_poly.pdbx_strand_id
1 'polypeptide(L)' 'MKLGANLNARNKDGETPIFTTVDNDVKLLIIEHGADLTVRNSKGKAVMETAKEKGPLRREALRKTIQSPNERK' A
#
# COMPACT_ATOMS: atom_id res chain seq x y z
N MET A 1 17.03 8.25 9.17
CA MET A 1 17.47 7.60 7.91
C MET A 1 16.70 8.22 6.76
N LYS A 2 17.36 9.03 5.92
CA LYS A 2 16.73 9.66 4.76
C LYS A 2 17.19 8.93 3.51
N LEU A 3 16.84 7.66 3.40
CA LEU A 3 16.94 6.96 2.11
C LEU A 3 15.69 7.35 1.34
N GLY A 4 15.85 7.97 0.18
CA GLY A 4 14.76 8.32 -0.74
C GLY A 4 14.12 7.06 -1.33
N ALA A 5 13.51 6.24 -0.48
CA ALA A 5 12.82 5.03 -0.88
C ALA A 5 11.70 5.41 -1.85
N ASN A 6 11.84 4.99 -3.10
CA ASN A 6 10.83 5.23 -4.11
C ASN A 6 9.61 4.36 -3.79
N LEU A 7 8.58 4.97 -3.21
CA LEU A 7 7.31 4.33 -2.84
C LEU A 7 6.49 3.84 -4.04
N ASN A 8 6.92 4.20 -5.25
CA ASN A 8 6.32 3.75 -6.51
C ASN A 8 7.26 2.81 -7.29
N ALA A 9 8.38 2.38 -6.71
CA ALA A 9 9.25 1.39 -7.31
C ALA A 9 8.50 0.07 -7.48
N ARG A 10 8.55 -0.50 -8.68
CA ARG A 10 7.83 -1.74 -9.00
C ARG A 10 8.78 -2.94 -8.88
N ASN A 11 8.33 -3.98 -8.20
CA ASN A 11 9.02 -5.27 -8.21
C ASN A 11 8.76 -6.02 -9.53
N LYS A 12 9.27 -7.26 -9.64
CA LYS A 12 9.08 -8.14 -10.80
C LYS A 12 7.61 -8.44 -11.15
N ASP A 13 6.73 -8.34 -10.16
CA ASP A 13 5.29 -8.57 -10.31
C ASP A 13 4.53 -7.27 -10.64
N GLY A 14 5.26 -6.17 -10.90
CA GLY A 14 4.70 -4.85 -11.18
C GLY A 14 4.10 -4.17 -9.95
N GLU A 15 4.32 -4.72 -8.75
CA GLU A 15 3.77 -4.26 -7.49
C GLU A 15 4.67 -3.19 -6.85
N THR A 16 4.07 -2.12 -6.34
CA THR A 16 4.74 -1.12 -5.49
C THR A 16 4.82 -1.61 -4.04
N PRO A 17 5.66 -1.03 -3.16
CA PRO A 17 5.84 -1.49 -1.78
C PRO A 17 4.54 -1.70 -1.00
N ILE A 18 3.53 -0.83 -1.21
CA ILE A 18 2.21 -0.95 -0.54
C ILE A 18 1.50 -2.29 -0.80
N PHE A 19 1.75 -2.96 -1.93
CA PHE A 19 1.15 -4.28 -2.25
C PHE A 19 1.66 -5.39 -1.35
N THR A 20 2.92 -5.32 -0.92
CA THR A 20 3.61 -6.37 -0.17
C THR A 20 3.69 -6.07 1.33
N THR A 21 3.68 -4.80 1.74
CA THR A 21 3.71 -4.39 3.16
C THR A 21 2.60 -5.06 3.99
N VAL A 22 2.99 -5.72 5.07
CA VAL A 22 2.06 -6.37 6.02
C VAL A 22 1.74 -5.46 7.19
N ASP A 23 2.77 -4.76 7.69
CA ASP A 23 2.70 -3.86 8.83
C ASP A 23 1.81 -2.64 8.55
N ASN A 24 0.95 -2.28 9.50
CA ASN A 24 0.00 -1.18 9.33
C ASN A 24 0.63 0.20 9.53
N ASP A 25 1.61 0.34 10.43
CA ASP A 25 2.33 1.59 10.64
C ASP A 25 3.17 1.91 9.41
N VAL A 26 3.80 0.90 8.81
CA VAL A 26 4.55 1.06 7.56
C VAL A 26 3.61 1.39 6.39
N LYS A 27 2.43 0.77 6.28
CA LYS A 27 1.43 1.14 5.26
C LYS A 27 0.99 2.58 5.41
N LEU A 28 0.74 3.03 6.65
CA LEU A 28 0.34 4.40 6.94
C LEU A 28 1.42 5.37 6.49
N LEU A 29 2.67 5.11 6.87
CA LEU A 29 3.81 5.93 6.45
C LEU A 29 3.91 6.01 4.92
N ILE A 30 3.77 4.88 4.22
CA ILE A 30 3.82 4.82 2.76
C ILE A 30 2.69 5.67 2.13
N ILE A 31 1.48 5.62 2.68
CA ILE A 31 0.34 6.42 2.19
C ILE A 31 0.53 7.91 2.50
N GLU A 32 0.93 8.26 3.73
CA GLU A 32 1.22 9.64 4.15
C GLU A 32 2.32 10.29 3.31
N HIS A 33 3.30 9.50 2.87
CA HIS A 33 4.40 9.96 2.02
C HIS A 33 4.06 9.95 0.52
N GLY A 34 2.78 9.76 0.15
CA GLY A 34 2.29 9.96 -1.21
C GLY A 34 2.48 8.78 -2.17
N ALA A 35 2.45 7.55 -1.67
CA ALA A 35 2.45 6.38 -2.55
C ALA A 35 1.23 6.36 -3.49
N ASP A 36 1.48 6.04 -4.76
CA ASP A 36 0.44 5.94 -5.77
C ASP A 36 -0.30 4.60 -5.64
N LEU A 37 -1.52 4.67 -5.11
CA LEU A 37 -2.41 3.52 -4.95
C LEU A 37 -3.13 3.11 -6.25
N THR A 38 -2.98 3.90 -7.32
CA THR A 38 -3.59 3.62 -8.65
C THR A 38 -2.73 2.70 -9.50
N VAL A 39 -1.46 2.48 -9.13
CA VAL A 39 -0.56 1.56 -9.84
C VAL A 39 -1.18 0.17 -9.92
N ARG A 40 -1.17 -0.40 -11.12
CA ARG A 40 -1.61 -1.77 -11.38
C ARG A 40 -0.42 -2.70 -11.47
N ASN A 41 -0.50 -3.85 -10.81
CA ASN A 41 0.51 -4.90 -10.93
C ASN A 41 0.45 -5.59 -12.30
N SER A 42 1.34 -6.54 -12.57
CA SER A 42 1.40 -7.26 -13.85
C SER A 42 0.14 -8.09 -14.16
N LYS A 43 -0.74 -8.30 -13.18
CA LYS A 43 -2.06 -8.91 -13.36
C LYS A 43 -3.16 -7.88 -13.67
N GLY A 44 -2.79 -6.61 -13.84
CA GLY A 44 -3.73 -5.50 -14.06
C GLY A 44 -4.48 -5.07 -12.81
N LYS A 45 -4.06 -5.46 -11.59
CA LYS A 45 -4.80 -5.20 -10.34
C LYS A 45 -4.16 -4.08 -9.53
N ALA A 46 -4.98 -3.16 -9.02
CA ALA A 46 -4.56 -2.17 -8.05
C ALA A 46 -4.35 -2.78 -6.65
N VAL A 47 -3.80 -2.01 -5.73
CA VAL A 47 -3.47 -2.46 -4.36
C VAL A 47 -4.70 -2.98 -3.61
N MET A 48 -5.85 -2.31 -3.74
CA MET A 48 -7.10 -2.69 -3.07
C MET A 48 -7.68 -4.00 -3.64
N GLU A 49 -7.55 -4.22 -4.95
CA GLU A 49 -8.01 -5.44 -5.61
C GLU A 49 -7.15 -6.62 -5.16
N THR A 50 -5.84 -6.44 -5.08
CA THR A 50 -4.92 -7.46 -4.57
C THR A 50 -5.14 -7.75 -3.07
N ALA A 51 -5.48 -6.72 -2.27
CA ALA A 51 -5.81 -6.90 -0.87
C ALA A 51 -7.09 -7.71 -0.65
N LYS A 52 -8.10 -7.57 -1.53
CA LYS A 52 -9.32 -8.39 -1.52
C LYS A 52 -9.00 -9.88 -1.73
N GLU A 53 -8.11 -10.19 -2.66
CA GLU A 53 -7.73 -11.58 -2.99
C GLU A 53 -6.92 -12.26 -1.91
N LYS A 54 -6.09 -11.49 -1.19
CA LYS A 54 -5.32 -11.99 -0.06
C LYS A 54 -6.16 -12.22 1.21
N GLY A 55 -7.42 -11.79 1.23
CA GLY A 55 -8.38 -12.07 2.30
C GLY A 55 -8.91 -10.83 3.03
N PRO A 56 -9.96 -11.02 3.87
CA PRO A 56 -10.71 -9.91 4.47
C PRO A 56 -9.86 -9.05 5.41
N LEU A 57 -8.93 -9.65 6.16
CA LEU A 57 -8.04 -8.93 7.09
C LEU A 57 -7.15 -7.92 6.35
N ARG A 58 -6.54 -8.32 5.23
CA ARG A 58 -5.64 -7.44 4.48
C ARG A 58 -6.39 -6.30 3.80
N ARG A 59 -7.57 -6.61 3.26
CA ARG A 59 -8.50 -5.63 2.71
C ARG A 59 -8.92 -4.60 3.75
N GLU A 60 -9.32 -5.05 4.93
CA GLU A 60 -9.79 -4.17 6.01
C GLU A 60 -8.67 -3.28 6.54
N ALA A 61 -7.47 -3.85 6.75
CA ALA A 61 -6.30 -3.09 7.17
C ALA A 61 -6.01 -1.93 6.19
N LEU A 62 -5.95 -2.21 4.89
CA LEU A 62 -5.71 -1.18 3.87
C LEU A 62 -6.84 -0.15 3.81
N ARG A 63 -8.10 -0.59 3.93
CA ARG A 63 -9.26 0.31 3.98
C ARG A 63 -9.15 1.27 5.17
N LYS A 64 -8.81 0.76 6.36
CA LYS A 64 -8.62 1.59 7.57
C LYS A 64 -7.50 2.60 7.37
N THR A 65 -6.37 2.19 6.80
CA THR A 65 -5.26 3.12 6.55
C THR A 65 -5.63 4.24 5.58
N ILE A 66 -6.46 3.97 4.56
CA ILE A 66 -6.93 4.99 3.61
C ILE A 66 -7.99 5.91 4.24
N GLN A 67 -8.84 5.39 5.14
CA GLN A 67 -9.91 6.15 5.78
C GLN A 67 -9.44 6.96 7.00
N SER A 68 -8.41 6.50 7.71
CA SER A 68 -7.89 7.11 8.93
C SER A 68 -6.44 7.62 8.82
N PRO A 69 -6.02 8.35 7.77
CA PRO A 69 -4.65 8.87 7.72
C PRO A 69 -4.35 9.95 8.78
N ASN A 70 -5.37 10.43 9.53
CA ASN A 70 -5.28 11.65 10.34
C ASN A 70 -5.60 11.51 11.84
N GLU A 71 -5.73 10.30 12.39
CA GLU A 71 -6.06 10.12 13.82
C GLU A 71 -4.85 10.27 14.78
N ARG A 72 -3.67 10.66 14.28
CA ARG A 72 -2.50 11.04 15.09
C ARG A 72 -2.30 12.56 15.08
N LYS A 73 -3.26 13.33 15.60
CA LYS A 73 -3.03 14.71 16.03
C LYS A 73 -2.83 14.78 17.52
#